data_AF-A0A246AEN1-F1
#
_entry.id   AF-A0A246AEN1-F1
#
_cell.length_a   1.000
_cell.length_b   1.000
_cell.length_c   1.000
_cell.angle_alpha   90.00
_cell.angle_beta   90.00
_cell.angle_gamma   90.00
#
_symmetry.space_group_name_H-M   'P 1'
#
loop_
_entity.id
_entity.type
_entity.pdbx_description
1 polymer ?
#
loop_
_entity_poly.entity_id
_entity_poly.type
_entity_poly.pdbx_seq_one_letter_code
_entity_poly.pdbx_strand_id
1 'polypeptide(L)'
;MFEEYKSSLLDFYHVKRKSQRLTLNLDQPGREKLRKECVEVFLRKNTQKDKDLIRSIFDPRNQFDDQVRSIERFKLDKFRPLVSFMVEGRSTRDEGLVKLLAWLIDFPSYNEWRELSEEELKFIFEEAAKKPEEDANDVTIDEGELKNEEEAIQVEDSNDDQPKKEEFKKEGQSGGELENDRDGEESNPESEYIRLFSPRYITISCILLLFIGSTSFVAWETSPASIRMPKADEGCMYWNEDHYEPVKCNTQMANATIIPLNLKKLQRQRKINLSDTLTSYSLGRVWYKGFVKNHEFFTDSGAYPLDTQRVLKPLSNTILTKYTSNYRYWNTRLAWFLCAAFFISLCGFAVSKLEKEVITKDDSGAQDTQAVLPLAEEPIVEQTEGSLAM
;
A
#
# COMPACT_ATOMS: atom_id res chain seq x y z
N MET A 1 31.20 16.59 -19.42
CA MET A 1 30.18 15.93 -18.56
C MET A 1 29.05 16.85 -18.10
N PHE A 2 29.22 17.84 -17.19
CA PHE A 2 28.07 18.70 -16.80
C PHE A 2 27.58 19.62 -17.93
N GLU A 3 28.46 20.07 -18.83
CA GLU A 3 28.04 20.82 -20.02
C GLU A 3 27.25 19.95 -21.03
N GLU A 4 27.57 18.66 -21.16
CA GLU A 4 26.78 17.72 -21.99
C GLU A 4 25.39 17.51 -21.40
N TYR A 5 25.29 17.44 -20.07
CA TYR A 5 24.01 17.41 -19.37
C TYR A 5 23.19 18.68 -19.63
N LYS A 6 23.81 19.87 -19.60
CA LYS A 6 23.12 21.12 -19.95
C LYS A 6 22.61 21.10 -21.38
N SER A 7 23.44 20.65 -22.34
CA SER A 7 23.00 20.50 -23.74
C SER A 7 21.80 19.56 -23.83
N SER A 8 21.90 18.36 -23.25
CA SER A 8 20.83 17.37 -23.25
C SER A 8 19.54 17.91 -22.60
N LEU A 9 19.67 18.62 -21.49
CA LEU A 9 18.53 19.24 -20.79
C LEU A 9 17.83 20.30 -21.66
N LEU A 10 18.62 21.12 -22.35
CA LEU A 10 18.09 22.15 -23.24
C LEU A 10 17.42 21.54 -24.48
N ASP A 11 18.03 20.51 -25.06
CA ASP A 11 17.46 19.77 -26.18
C ASP A 11 16.13 19.12 -25.77
N PHE A 12 16.08 18.51 -24.59
CA PHE A 12 14.87 17.92 -24.03
C PHE A 12 13.76 18.96 -23.81
N TYR A 13 14.10 20.14 -23.30
CA TYR A 13 13.18 21.27 -23.18
C TYR A 13 12.59 21.66 -24.55
N HIS A 14 13.42 21.76 -25.59
CA HIS A 14 12.97 22.08 -26.94
C HIS A 14 12.08 21.00 -27.56
N VAL A 15 12.38 19.72 -27.31
CA VAL A 15 11.52 18.60 -27.72
C VAL A 15 10.16 18.72 -27.06
N LYS A 16 10.08 18.89 -25.74
CA LYS A 16 8.81 19.07 -25.01
C LYS A 16 8.02 20.30 -25.46
N ARG A 17 8.71 21.38 -25.83
CA ARG A 17 8.07 22.59 -26.38
C ARG A 17 7.42 22.31 -27.74
N LYS A 18 8.12 21.62 -28.64
CA LYS A 18 7.59 21.25 -29.97
C LYS A 18 6.43 20.27 -29.90
N SER A 19 6.43 19.36 -28.93
CA SER A 19 5.35 18.39 -28.71
C SER A 19 4.19 18.94 -27.86
N GLN A 20 4.23 20.21 -27.47
CA GLN A 20 3.19 20.86 -26.64
C GLN A 20 2.95 20.17 -25.29
N ARG A 21 3.99 19.56 -24.72
CA ARG A 21 3.95 18.88 -23.40
C ARG A 21 4.46 19.73 -22.24
N LEU A 22 4.74 21.01 -22.49
CA LEU A 22 5.08 21.98 -21.46
C LEU A 22 3.83 22.70 -20.95
N THR A 23 3.88 23.15 -19.70
CA THR A 23 2.86 24.07 -19.18
C THR A 23 2.96 25.43 -19.89
N LEU A 24 1.86 26.19 -19.88
CA LEU A 24 1.81 27.55 -20.46
C LEU A 24 2.89 28.48 -19.90
N ASN A 25 3.33 28.25 -18.66
CA ASN A 25 4.38 29.02 -18.00
C ASN A 25 5.79 28.69 -18.55
N LEU A 26 6.01 27.45 -19.01
CA LEU A 26 7.30 26.95 -19.50
C LEU A 26 7.44 27.03 -21.02
N ASP A 27 6.33 27.01 -21.76
CA ASP A 27 6.33 27.22 -23.22
C ASP A 27 6.86 28.62 -23.59
N GLN A 28 6.43 29.64 -22.83
CA GLN A 28 6.91 31.02 -22.95
C GLN A 28 7.51 31.49 -21.62
N PRO A 29 8.76 31.10 -21.32
CA PRO A 29 9.33 31.31 -19.99
C PRO A 29 9.58 32.80 -19.72
N GLY A 30 8.95 33.29 -18.66
CA GLY A 30 9.21 34.61 -18.07
C GLY A 30 9.61 34.46 -16.60
N ARG A 31 10.30 35.46 -16.04
CA ARG A 31 10.73 35.44 -14.62
C ARG A 31 9.57 35.17 -13.66
N GLU A 32 8.45 35.85 -13.89
CA GLU A 32 7.22 35.70 -13.09
C GLU A 32 6.56 34.34 -13.31
N LYS A 33 6.45 33.91 -14.58
CA LYS A 33 5.88 32.61 -14.97
C LYS A 33 6.67 31.45 -14.38
N LEU A 34 8.00 31.53 -14.38
CA LEU A 34 8.87 30.52 -13.77
C LEU A 34 8.64 30.41 -12.27
N ARG A 35 8.49 31.53 -11.57
CA ARG A 35 8.16 31.51 -10.13
C ARG A 35 6.83 30.83 -9.88
N LYS A 36 5.80 31.16 -10.66
CA LYS A 36 4.48 30.50 -10.59
C LYS A 36 4.59 29.00 -10.85
N GLU A 37 5.32 28.60 -11.90
CA GLU A 37 5.53 27.18 -12.19
C GLU A 37 6.27 26.46 -11.05
N CYS A 38 7.28 27.09 -10.43
CA CYS A 38 7.97 26.50 -9.28
C CYS A 38 7.01 26.20 -8.14
N VAL A 39 6.07 27.11 -7.85
CA VAL A 39 5.03 26.92 -6.85
C VAL A 39 4.08 25.80 -7.27
N GLU A 40 3.55 25.83 -8.49
CA GLU A 40 2.62 24.82 -9.01
C GLU A 40 3.22 23.41 -9.02
N VAL A 41 4.48 23.27 -9.44
CA VAL A 41 5.18 21.98 -9.43
C VAL A 41 5.45 21.53 -8.00
N PHE A 42 5.82 22.43 -7.09
CA PHE A 42 6.08 22.08 -5.69
C PHE A 42 4.81 21.62 -4.96
N LEU A 43 3.67 22.27 -5.23
CA LEU A 43 2.37 21.86 -4.69
C LEU A 43 1.94 20.48 -5.23
N ARG A 44 2.30 20.15 -6.48
CA ARG A 44 2.04 18.83 -7.09
C ARG A 44 2.99 17.73 -6.60
N LYS A 45 4.27 18.04 -6.38
CA LYS A 45 5.30 17.11 -5.87
C LYS A 45 6.18 17.78 -4.81
N ASN A 46 6.09 17.27 -3.56
CA ASN A 46 6.82 17.82 -2.41
C ASN A 46 7.65 16.78 -1.65
N THR A 47 8.31 15.85 -2.37
CA THR A 47 9.14 14.83 -1.72
C THR A 47 10.25 15.46 -0.88
N GLN A 48 10.83 14.72 0.08
CA GLN A 48 11.92 15.25 0.89
C GLN A 48 13.10 15.74 0.03
N LYS A 49 13.42 15.03 -1.06
CA LYS A 49 14.45 15.44 -2.03
C LYS A 49 14.08 16.75 -2.74
N ASP A 50 12.81 16.94 -3.08
CA ASP A 50 12.33 18.19 -3.68
C ASP A 50 12.44 19.34 -2.69
N LYS A 51 12.06 19.13 -1.42
CA LYS A 51 12.22 20.12 -0.34
C LYS A 51 13.67 20.53 -0.17
N ASP A 52 14.60 19.57 -0.19
CA ASP A 52 16.02 19.83 -0.05
C ASP A 52 16.58 20.61 -1.26
N LEU A 53 16.16 20.27 -2.48
CA LEU A 53 16.49 21.02 -3.70
C LEU A 53 15.98 22.46 -3.62
N ILE A 54 14.70 22.65 -3.32
CA ILE A 54 14.07 23.97 -3.22
C ILE A 54 14.75 24.81 -2.14
N ARG A 55 15.01 24.24 -0.95
CA ARG A 55 15.76 24.93 0.11
C ARG A 55 17.14 25.36 -0.36
N SER A 56 17.88 24.48 -1.03
CA SER A 56 19.24 24.80 -1.49
C SER A 56 19.32 25.99 -2.46
N ILE A 57 18.24 26.24 -3.22
CA ILE A 57 18.18 27.29 -4.26
C ILE A 57 17.52 28.55 -3.73
N PHE A 58 16.36 28.41 -3.09
CA PHE A 58 15.49 29.53 -2.73
C PHE A 58 15.74 30.04 -1.31
N ASP A 59 16.21 29.18 -0.40
CA ASP A 59 16.47 29.53 0.99
C ASP A 59 17.72 28.85 1.58
N PRO A 60 18.93 29.15 1.06
CA PRO A 60 20.16 28.52 1.53
C PRO A 60 20.52 28.91 2.97
N ARG A 61 19.87 29.93 3.55
CA ARG A 61 20.08 30.38 4.92
C ARG A 61 19.00 29.87 5.88
N ASN A 62 18.07 29.05 5.39
CA ASN A 62 16.96 28.48 6.15
C ASN A 62 16.19 29.54 6.96
N GLN A 63 15.82 30.64 6.29
CA GLN A 63 15.10 31.79 6.84
C GLN A 63 13.58 31.59 6.85
N PHE A 64 13.07 30.64 6.08
CA PHE A 64 11.64 30.40 5.91
C PHE A 64 11.29 28.97 6.31
N ASP A 65 10.31 28.83 7.21
CA ASP A 65 9.77 27.52 7.59
C ASP A 65 9.01 26.86 6.42
N ASP A 66 8.38 27.69 5.59
CA ASP A 66 7.60 27.31 4.42
C ASP A 66 8.37 27.54 3.11
N GLN A 67 8.48 26.48 2.30
CA GLN A 67 9.19 26.49 1.02
C GLN A 67 8.40 27.21 -0.09
N VAL A 68 7.07 27.28 -0.01
CA VAL A 68 6.29 28.09 -0.97
C VAL A 68 6.63 29.56 -0.77
N ARG A 69 6.66 30.01 0.49
CA ARG A 69 7.05 31.37 0.85
C ARG A 69 8.48 31.71 0.39
N SER A 70 9.42 30.77 0.45
CA SER A 70 10.79 31.02 -0.02
C SER A 70 10.86 31.20 -1.54
N ILE A 71 10.08 30.43 -2.31
CA ILE A 71 9.95 30.59 -3.76
C ILE A 71 9.33 31.96 -4.09
N GLU A 72 8.26 32.35 -3.39
CA GLU A 72 7.56 33.62 -3.63
C GLU A 72 8.44 34.84 -3.35
N ARG A 73 9.23 34.78 -2.27
CA ARG A 73 10.15 35.85 -1.84
C ARG A 73 11.46 35.89 -2.63
N PHE A 74 11.69 34.92 -3.51
CA PHE A 74 12.90 34.86 -4.32
C PHE A 74 12.97 36.02 -5.32
N LYS A 75 14.15 36.63 -5.44
CA LYS A 75 14.36 37.79 -6.33
C LYS A 75 14.22 37.37 -7.79
N LEU A 76 13.25 37.96 -8.51
CA LEU A 76 12.94 37.63 -9.91
C LEU A 76 14.15 37.74 -10.85
N ASP A 77 15.06 38.68 -10.60
CA ASP A 77 16.26 38.86 -11.42
C ASP A 77 17.21 37.66 -11.40
N LYS A 78 17.16 36.85 -10.34
CA LYS A 78 17.95 35.62 -10.25
C LYS A 78 17.46 34.53 -11.21
N PHE A 79 16.25 34.64 -11.77
CA PHE A 79 15.81 33.75 -12.85
C PHE A 79 16.34 34.15 -14.23
N ARG A 80 16.95 35.33 -14.39
CA ARG A 80 17.44 35.81 -15.69
C ARG A 80 18.42 34.85 -16.38
N PRO A 81 19.38 34.22 -15.67
CA PRO A 81 20.27 33.22 -16.28
C PRO A 81 19.50 32.01 -16.79
N LEU A 82 18.46 31.58 -16.08
CA LEU A 82 17.64 30.43 -16.46
C LEU A 82 16.79 30.73 -17.70
N VAL A 83 16.17 31.91 -17.77
CA VAL A 83 15.43 32.37 -18.95
C VAL A 83 16.37 32.46 -20.15
N SER A 84 17.56 33.05 -19.98
CA SER A 84 18.56 33.13 -21.05
C SER A 84 19.01 31.76 -21.53
N PHE A 85 19.14 30.79 -20.62
CA PHE A 85 19.49 29.42 -20.96
C PHE A 85 18.42 28.75 -21.82
N MET A 86 17.14 28.84 -21.45
CA MET A 86 16.04 28.20 -22.18
C MET A 86 15.70 28.88 -23.52
N VAL A 87 15.79 30.21 -23.59
CA VAL A 87 15.36 30.98 -24.77
C VAL A 87 16.50 31.18 -25.76
N GLU A 88 17.68 31.55 -25.26
CA GLU A 88 18.82 31.96 -26.08
C GLU A 88 19.92 30.87 -26.16
N GLY A 89 19.76 29.76 -25.44
CA GLY A 89 20.76 28.69 -25.38
C GLY A 89 22.06 29.07 -24.68
N ARG A 90 22.10 30.21 -23.98
CA ARG A 90 23.31 30.66 -23.26
C ARG A 90 23.56 29.78 -22.04
N SER A 91 24.66 29.03 -22.02
CA SER A 91 25.04 28.22 -20.85
C SER A 91 25.13 29.09 -19.60
N THR A 92 24.46 28.67 -18.53
CA THR A 92 24.51 29.32 -17.22
C THR A 92 25.59 28.67 -16.35
N ARG A 93 26.27 29.47 -15.52
CA ARG A 93 27.22 28.95 -14.50
C ARG A 93 26.50 28.52 -13.21
N ASP A 94 25.23 28.89 -13.07
CA ASP A 94 24.43 28.55 -11.90
C ASP A 94 23.87 27.12 -12.04
N GLU A 95 24.56 26.16 -11.41
CA GLU A 95 24.12 24.76 -11.41
C GLU A 95 22.77 24.56 -10.71
N GLY A 96 22.43 25.41 -9.72
CA GLY A 96 21.17 25.35 -9.00
C GLY A 96 20.00 25.61 -9.94
N LEU A 97 20.12 26.62 -10.80
CA LEU A 97 19.11 26.92 -11.82
C LEU A 97 19.00 25.82 -12.89
N VAL A 98 20.11 25.18 -13.27
CA VAL A 98 20.07 24.03 -14.19
C VAL A 98 19.33 22.85 -13.55
N LYS A 99 19.62 22.54 -12.29
CA LYS A 99 18.92 21.49 -11.52
C LYS A 99 17.45 21.84 -11.34
N LEU A 100 17.12 23.12 -11.14
CA LEU A 100 15.74 23.60 -11.08
C LEU A 100 14.99 23.32 -12.38
N LEU A 101 15.57 23.66 -13.55
CA LEU A 101 14.92 23.39 -14.82
C LEU A 101 14.67 21.90 -15.04
N ALA A 102 15.67 21.06 -14.75
CA ALA A 102 15.51 19.61 -14.83
C ALA A 102 14.34 19.12 -13.97
N TRP A 103 14.23 19.66 -12.75
CA TRP A 103 13.12 19.37 -11.86
C TRP A 103 11.77 19.88 -12.40
N LEU A 104 11.71 21.09 -12.98
CA LEU A 104 10.49 21.68 -13.54
C LEU A 104 9.95 20.89 -14.73
N ILE A 105 10.84 20.40 -15.60
CA ILE A 105 10.43 19.68 -16.82
C ILE A 105 10.45 18.16 -16.66
N ASP A 106 10.57 17.64 -15.44
CA ASP A 106 10.64 16.20 -15.15
C ASP A 106 11.77 15.49 -15.96
N PHE A 107 12.93 16.14 -16.11
CA PHE A 107 14.15 15.54 -16.68
C PHE A 107 14.99 14.88 -15.58
N PRO A 108 15.72 13.78 -15.85
CA PRO A 108 16.59 13.15 -14.87
C PRO A 108 17.59 14.14 -14.27
N SER A 109 17.85 14.01 -12.96
CA SER A 109 18.90 14.80 -12.31
C SER A 109 20.27 14.47 -12.90
N TYR A 110 21.27 15.33 -12.72
CA TYR A 110 22.61 15.11 -13.28
C TYR A 110 23.22 13.75 -12.95
N ASN A 111 23.05 13.26 -11.71
CA ASN A 111 23.56 11.95 -11.32
C ASN A 111 22.80 10.81 -12.03
N GLU A 112 21.48 10.92 -12.12
CA GLU A 112 20.65 9.94 -12.83
C GLU A 112 20.98 9.93 -14.32
N TRP A 113 21.10 11.12 -14.94
CA TRP A 113 21.43 11.26 -16.36
C TRP A 113 22.79 10.64 -16.71
N ARG A 114 23.79 10.80 -15.83
CA ARG A 114 25.13 10.22 -16.04
C ARG A 114 25.12 8.68 -16.00
N GLU A 115 24.13 8.09 -15.34
CA GLU A 115 23.98 6.63 -15.23
C GLU A 115 23.15 6.04 -16.38
N LEU A 116 22.59 6.88 -17.26
CA LEU A 116 21.79 6.43 -18.40
C LEU A 116 22.66 5.89 -19.54
N SER A 117 22.21 4.80 -20.14
CA SER A 117 22.68 4.32 -21.43
C SER A 117 22.15 5.21 -22.57
N GLU A 118 22.78 5.13 -23.75
CA GLU A 118 22.37 5.88 -24.93
C GLU A 118 20.93 5.53 -25.35
N GLU A 119 20.54 4.26 -25.23
CA GLU A 119 19.19 3.79 -25.55
C GLU A 119 18.15 4.36 -24.58
N GLU A 120 18.49 4.48 -23.29
CA GLU A 120 17.63 5.09 -22.28
C GLU A 120 17.43 6.58 -22.55
N LEU A 121 18.51 7.28 -22.88
CA LEU A 121 18.44 8.70 -23.19
C LEU A 121 17.61 8.93 -24.46
N LYS A 122 17.82 8.14 -25.51
CA LYS A 122 17.04 8.22 -26.75
C LYS A 122 15.55 8.01 -26.50
N PHE A 123 15.20 7.01 -25.69
CA PHE A 123 13.81 6.73 -25.34
C PHE A 123 13.15 7.89 -24.59
N ILE A 124 13.86 8.52 -23.63
CA ILE A 124 13.37 9.71 -22.92
C ILE A 124 13.00 10.82 -23.90
N PHE A 125 13.82 11.03 -24.92
CA PHE A 125 13.57 12.02 -25.96
C PHE A 125 12.40 11.62 -26.89
N GLU A 126 12.30 10.36 -27.28
CA GLU A 126 11.20 9.83 -28.10
C GLU A 126 9.84 10.00 -27.39
N GLU A 127 9.74 9.64 -26.11
CA GLU A 127 8.52 9.83 -25.32
C GLU A 127 8.17 11.31 -25.18
N ALA A 128 9.15 12.17 -24.92
CA ALA A 128 8.91 13.61 -24.86
C ALA A 128 8.45 14.19 -26.21
N ALA A 129 8.77 13.55 -27.33
CA ALA A 129 8.42 14.01 -28.67
C ALA A 129 7.01 13.62 -29.13
N LYS A 130 6.40 12.58 -28.56
CA LYS A 130 5.01 12.19 -28.88
C LYS A 130 4.04 13.33 -28.52
N LYS A 131 2.99 13.52 -29.31
CA LYS A 131 1.97 14.54 -29.05
C LYS A 131 0.89 14.02 -28.10
N PRO A 132 0.22 14.90 -27.33
CA PRO A 132 -0.91 14.51 -26.49
C PRO A 132 -2.04 13.78 -27.24
N GLU A 133 -2.21 14.06 -28.54
CA GLU A 133 -3.22 13.43 -29.39
C GLU A 133 -2.96 11.93 -29.68
N GLU A 134 -1.71 11.45 -29.51
CA GLU A 134 -1.38 10.02 -29.65
C GLU A 134 -1.72 9.22 -28.39
N ASP A 135 -1.85 9.85 -27.22
CA ASP A 135 -2.22 9.20 -25.97
C ASP A 135 -3.74 8.88 -25.92
N ALA A 136 -4.56 9.54 -26.74
CA ALA A 136 -6.01 9.37 -26.76
C ALA A 136 -6.48 8.11 -27.52
N ASN A 137 -5.61 7.46 -28.29
CA ASN A 137 -5.95 6.24 -29.04
C ASN A 137 -5.67 4.94 -28.28
N ASP A 138 -5.19 5.00 -27.03
CA ASP A 138 -4.90 3.82 -26.18
C ASP A 138 -5.62 3.87 -24.82
N VAL A 139 -6.73 4.61 -24.75
CA VAL A 139 -7.59 4.67 -23.56
C VAL A 139 -9.03 4.45 -24.00
N THR A 140 -9.44 3.19 -24.16
CA THR A 140 -10.86 2.83 -24.07
C THR A 140 -11.25 2.92 -22.60
N ILE A 141 -11.69 4.09 -22.17
CA ILE A 141 -12.50 4.23 -20.96
C ILE A 141 -13.94 3.91 -21.36
N ASP A 142 -14.46 2.85 -20.75
CA ASP A 142 -15.87 2.54 -20.68
C ASP A 142 -16.55 3.68 -19.89
N GLU A 143 -17.28 4.55 -20.60
CA GLU A 143 -18.10 5.60 -20.00
C GLU A 143 -19.37 4.97 -19.42
N GLY A 144 -19.27 4.51 -18.18
CA GLY A 144 -20.40 4.12 -17.36
C GLY A 144 -20.18 4.54 -15.92
N GLU A 145 -21.04 5.43 -15.44
CA GLU A 145 -21.20 5.84 -14.03
C GLU A 145 -20.22 6.89 -13.48
N LEU A 146 -20.59 8.17 -13.64
CA LEU A 146 -20.85 9.03 -12.49
C LEU A 146 -21.74 10.20 -12.92
N LYS A 147 -23.03 10.12 -12.60
CA LYS A 147 -23.89 11.30 -12.51
C LYS A 147 -24.51 11.31 -11.12
N ASN A 148 -24.52 12.51 -10.56
CA ASN A 148 -25.16 12.96 -9.34
C ASN A 148 -24.25 12.91 -8.12
N GLU A 149 -23.66 14.06 -7.80
CA GLU A 149 -24.08 14.86 -6.64
C GLU A 149 -23.15 16.07 -6.54
N GLU A 150 -23.59 17.20 -7.09
CA GLU A 150 -23.16 18.52 -6.65
C GLU A 150 -24.18 19.55 -7.13
N GLU A 151 -25.15 19.87 -6.28
CA GLU A 151 -25.78 21.20 -6.24
C GLU A 151 -26.57 21.35 -4.94
N ALA A 152 -26.01 22.07 -3.97
CA ALA A 152 -26.69 23.14 -3.22
C ALA A 152 -25.88 23.57 -1.98
N ILE A 153 -25.24 24.74 -2.07
CA ILE A 153 -24.93 25.60 -0.91
C ILE A 153 -25.37 27.01 -1.30
N GLN A 154 -26.24 27.64 -0.48
CA GLN A 154 -26.02 28.93 0.23
C GLN A 154 -27.28 29.32 1.04
N VAL A 155 -27.20 29.43 2.39
CA VAL A 155 -26.99 30.63 3.26
C VAL A 155 -28.33 31.36 3.54
N GLU A 156 -28.85 31.48 4.77
CA GLU A 156 -28.56 32.37 5.94
C GLU A 156 -29.39 31.87 7.15
N ASP A 157 -29.24 32.22 8.44
CA ASP A 157 -28.21 32.75 9.35
C ASP A 157 -28.90 32.83 10.76
N SER A 158 -28.10 32.96 11.83
CA SER A 158 -28.42 33.44 13.19
C SER A 158 -28.57 32.42 14.36
N ASN A 159 -27.47 32.31 15.13
CA ASN A 159 -27.28 32.48 16.59
C ASN A 159 -28.36 31.95 17.56
N ASP A 160 -28.06 31.33 18.72
CA ASP A 160 -27.15 31.84 19.76
C ASP A 160 -26.91 30.80 20.90
N ASP A 161 -25.75 30.96 21.55
CA ASP A 161 -25.36 30.70 22.95
C ASP A 161 -25.56 29.35 23.70
N GLN A 162 -24.46 28.56 23.75
CA GLN A 162 -23.53 28.26 24.89
C GLN A 162 -24.03 28.31 26.39
N PRO A 163 -23.25 27.80 27.40
CA PRO A 163 -22.93 26.41 27.78
C PRO A 163 -23.04 26.17 29.33
N LYS A 164 -22.62 24.98 29.84
CA LYS A 164 -21.99 24.64 31.17
C LYS A 164 -22.46 23.25 31.67
N LYS A 165 -21.59 22.25 31.92
CA LYS A 165 -20.57 22.01 32.98
C LYS A 165 -21.12 21.45 34.31
N GLU A 166 -20.55 20.29 34.69
CA GLU A 166 -20.17 19.82 36.07
C GLU A 166 -21.34 19.59 37.07
N GLU A 167 -21.37 18.68 38.06
CA GLU A 167 -20.46 17.72 38.69
C GLU A 167 -21.27 16.88 39.74
N PHE A 168 -20.64 15.84 40.31
CA PHE A 168 -20.81 15.26 41.68
C PHE A 168 -22.07 14.44 42.07
N LYS A 169 -22.00 13.16 42.49
CA LYS A 169 -21.38 12.41 43.63
C LYS A 169 -22.10 12.51 45.00
N LYS A 170 -22.46 11.34 45.57
CA LYS A 170 -22.31 10.82 46.98
C LYS A 170 -23.35 9.70 47.23
N GLU A 171 -23.07 8.49 47.73
CA GLU A 171 -22.44 7.96 48.97
C GLU A 171 -23.27 8.06 50.29
N GLY A 172 -23.28 6.95 51.05
CA GLY A 172 -23.72 6.77 52.46
C GLY A 172 -24.84 5.72 52.60
N GLN A 173 -24.75 4.53 53.23
CA GLN A 173 -24.05 3.91 54.39
C GLN A 173 -24.82 3.97 55.75
N SER A 174 -25.06 2.75 56.31
CA SER A 174 -25.03 2.32 57.72
C SER A 174 -26.25 2.39 58.68
N GLY A 175 -26.39 1.31 59.48
CA GLY A 175 -27.04 1.18 60.81
C GLY A 175 -28.34 0.35 60.79
N GLY A 176 -28.47 -0.87 61.33
CA GLY A 176 -28.36 -1.34 62.74
C GLY A 176 -29.75 -1.19 63.43
N GLU A 177 -30.39 -2.09 64.18
CA GLU A 177 -30.10 -3.39 64.82
C GLU A 177 -31.45 -3.97 65.39
N LEU A 178 -31.50 -5.28 65.68
CA LEU A 178 -32.35 -6.05 66.64
C LEU A 178 -33.83 -6.48 66.35
N GLU A 179 -33.98 -7.82 66.32
CA GLU A 179 -35.03 -8.75 66.86
C GLU A 179 -36.54 -8.44 66.63
N ASN A 180 -37.44 -9.35 66.24
CA ASN A 180 -37.66 -10.73 66.69
C ASN A 180 -38.77 -11.41 65.81
N ASP A 181 -38.65 -12.74 65.68
CA ASP A 181 -39.57 -13.79 65.21
C ASP A 181 -41.04 -13.49 64.78
N ARG A 182 -41.39 -13.95 63.56
CA ARG A 182 -42.41 -14.99 63.21
C ARG A 182 -43.02 -14.78 61.83
N ASP A 183 -42.82 -15.75 60.93
CA ASP A 183 -43.87 -16.55 60.25
C ASP A 183 -43.42 -17.12 58.89
N GLY A 184 -43.42 -18.46 58.80
CA GLY A 184 -43.78 -19.29 57.63
C GLY A 184 -43.22 -18.96 56.25
N GLU A 185 -42.14 -19.65 55.90
CA GLU A 185 -41.50 -19.71 54.57
C GLU A 185 -42.21 -20.73 53.64
N GLU A 186 -42.58 -20.30 52.43
CA GLU A 186 -42.80 -21.19 51.28
C GLU A 186 -41.89 -20.67 50.16
N SER A 187 -40.73 -21.31 50.00
CA SER A 187 -39.63 -20.88 49.13
C SER A 187 -39.83 -21.37 47.69
N ASN A 188 -39.84 -20.41 46.75
CA ASN A 188 -39.69 -20.67 45.32
C ASN A 188 -38.17 -20.65 45.01
N PRO A 189 -37.58 -21.66 44.33
CA PRO A 189 -36.13 -21.74 44.18
C PRO A 189 -35.56 -20.56 43.37
N GLU A 190 -34.64 -19.84 43.99
CA GLU A 190 -33.86 -18.77 43.39
C GLU A 190 -32.93 -19.36 42.32
N SER A 191 -33.04 -18.86 41.07
CA SER A 191 -32.16 -19.31 39.99
C SER A 191 -30.83 -18.56 40.08
N GLU A 192 -29.74 -19.31 40.23
CA GLU A 192 -28.40 -18.76 40.26
C GLU A 192 -27.78 -18.81 38.85
N TYR A 193 -27.43 -17.64 38.30
CA TYR A 193 -26.85 -17.51 36.97
C TYR A 193 -25.31 -17.70 37.03
N ILE A 194 -24.80 -18.74 36.37
CA ILE A 194 -23.35 -19.01 36.29
C ILE A 194 -22.86 -18.68 34.87
N ARG A 195 -21.79 -17.88 34.77
CA ARG A 195 -21.11 -17.59 33.49
C ARG A 195 -20.55 -18.88 32.88
N LEU A 196 -20.90 -19.19 31.62
CA LEU A 196 -20.49 -20.44 30.96
C LEU A 196 -18.97 -20.59 30.81
N PHE A 197 -18.26 -19.49 30.55
CA PHE A 197 -16.86 -19.52 30.16
C PHE A 197 -16.05 -18.52 31.00
N SER A 198 -14.92 -18.98 31.53
CA SER A 198 -14.01 -18.10 32.28
C SER A 198 -13.40 -17.03 31.35
N PRO A 199 -13.31 -15.76 31.78
CA PRO A 199 -12.79 -14.65 30.96
C PRO A 199 -11.39 -14.90 30.39
N ARG A 200 -10.57 -15.71 31.08
CA ARG A 200 -9.21 -16.07 30.65
C ARG A 200 -9.22 -16.96 29.40
N TYR A 201 -10.18 -17.86 29.25
CA TYR A 201 -10.27 -18.72 28.07
C TYR A 201 -10.82 -17.96 26.85
N ILE A 202 -11.76 -17.04 27.05
CA ILE A 202 -12.31 -16.20 25.98
C ILE A 202 -11.21 -15.30 25.39
N THR A 203 -10.39 -14.68 26.24
CA THR A 203 -9.28 -13.83 25.81
C THR A 203 -8.21 -14.61 25.04
N ILE A 204 -7.84 -15.80 25.51
CA ILE A 204 -6.89 -16.68 24.80
C ILE A 204 -7.44 -17.10 23.42
N SER A 205 -8.72 -17.47 23.33
CA SER A 205 -9.37 -17.85 22.06
C SER A 205 -9.40 -16.70 21.05
N CYS A 206 -9.74 -15.48 21.51
CA CYS A 206 -9.73 -14.28 20.67
C CYS A 206 -8.34 -13.99 20.08
N ILE A 207 -7.28 -14.14 20.89
CA ILE A 207 -5.89 -13.95 20.44
C ILE A 207 -5.53 -14.98 19.37
N LEU A 208 -5.88 -16.25 19.57
CA LEU A 208 -5.62 -17.30 18.58
C LEU A 208 -6.34 -17.05 17.24
N LEU A 209 -7.60 -16.61 17.28
CA LEU A 209 -8.36 -16.27 16.08
C LEU A 209 -7.76 -15.08 15.32
N LEU A 210 -7.24 -14.07 16.02
CA LEU A 210 -6.52 -12.96 15.37
C LEU A 210 -5.26 -13.45 14.64
N PHE A 211 -4.48 -14.33 15.27
CA PHE A 211 -3.28 -14.89 14.64
C PHE A 211 -3.63 -15.74 13.42
N ILE A 212 -4.62 -16.63 13.52
CA ILE A 212 -5.05 -17.50 12.42
C ILE A 212 -5.65 -16.69 11.26
N GLY A 213 -6.46 -15.65 11.57
CA GLY A 213 -7.02 -14.77 10.56
C GLY A 213 -5.94 -13.99 9.81
N SER A 214 -4.94 -13.46 10.53
CA SER A 214 -3.85 -12.70 9.92
C SER A 214 -2.98 -13.56 8.98
N THR A 215 -2.64 -14.79 9.39
CA THR A 215 -1.82 -15.69 8.56
C THR A 215 -2.60 -16.20 7.35
N SER A 216 -3.89 -16.48 7.51
CA SER A 216 -4.76 -16.91 6.42
C SER A 216 -4.98 -15.80 5.38
N PHE A 217 -5.15 -14.54 5.81
CA PHE A 217 -5.28 -13.40 4.91
C PHE A 217 -4.00 -13.16 4.09
N VAL A 218 -2.83 -13.22 4.72
CA VAL A 218 -1.55 -13.09 4.01
C VAL A 218 -1.37 -14.21 2.99
N ALA A 219 -1.76 -15.44 3.34
CA ALA A 219 -1.71 -16.57 2.41
C ALA A 219 -2.69 -16.39 1.23
N TRP A 220 -3.88 -15.83 1.47
CA TRP A 220 -4.87 -15.56 0.43
C TRP A 220 -4.43 -14.42 -0.50
N GLU A 221 -3.91 -13.32 0.04
CA GLU A 221 -3.43 -12.16 -0.73
C GLU A 221 -2.19 -12.50 -1.57
N THR A 222 -1.37 -13.45 -1.11
CA THR A 222 -0.20 -13.95 -1.85
C THR A 222 -0.53 -15.16 -2.72
N SER A 223 -1.76 -15.66 -2.70
CA SER A 223 -2.16 -16.80 -3.53
C SER A 223 -2.11 -16.39 -5.00
N PRO A 224 -1.23 -16.99 -5.81
CA PRO A 224 -1.15 -16.65 -7.22
C PRO A 224 -2.49 -16.96 -7.87
N ALA A 225 -3.08 -15.99 -8.57
CA ALA A 225 -4.14 -16.25 -9.54
C ALA A 225 -3.74 -17.50 -10.35
N SER A 226 -4.62 -18.50 -10.38
CA SER A 226 -4.33 -19.83 -10.91
C SER A 226 -3.93 -19.71 -12.37
N ILE A 227 -2.69 -20.10 -12.69
CA ILE A 227 -2.18 -20.05 -14.06
C ILE A 227 -2.90 -21.12 -14.85
N ARG A 228 -3.55 -20.73 -15.94
CA ARG A 228 -4.09 -21.68 -16.89
C ARG A 228 -2.94 -22.44 -17.55
N MET A 229 -2.91 -23.76 -17.34
CA MET A 229 -1.95 -24.62 -18.00
C MET A 229 -2.34 -24.85 -19.47
N PRO A 230 -1.35 -24.94 -20.38
CA PRO A 230 -1.61 -25.18 -21.80
C PRO A 230 -2.22 -26.55 -22.02
N LYS A 231 -3.21 -26.62 -22.91
CA LYS A 231 -3.73 -27.89 -23.45
C LYS A 231 -2.76 -28.47 -24.49
N ALA A 232 -2.93 -29.75 -24.81
CA ALA A 232 -2.04 -30.45 -25.73
C ALA A 232 -1.96 -29.82 -27.15
N ASP A 233 -2.99 -29.09 -27.56
CA ASP A 233 -3.08 -28.39 -28.85
C ASP A 233 -2.70 -26.90 -28.80
N GLU A 234 -2.28 -26.39 -27.64
CA GLU A 234 -1.89 -24.99 -27.41
C GLU A 234 -0.35 -24.87 -27.37
N GLY A 235 0.28 -24.69 -28.53
CA GLY A 235 1.74 -24.57 -28.67
C GLY A 235 2.29 -23.14 -28.57
N CYS A 236 1.44 -22.14 -28.38
CA CYS A 236 1.83 -20.73 -28.34
C CYS A 236 1.24 -20.03 -27.10
N MET A 237 1.69 -18.81 -26.84
CA MET A 237 1.19 -17.97 -25.77
C MET A 237 1.17 -16.51 -26.18
N TYR A 238 0.31 -15.71 -25.56
CA TYR A 238 0.21 -14.27 -25.78
C TYR A 238 0.14 -13.53 -24.43
N TRP A 239 0.51 -12.26 -24.43
CA TRP A 239 0.40 -11.43 -23.24
C TRP A 239 -1.03 -10.91 -23.09
N ASN A 240 -1.69 -11.28 -22.00
CA ASN A 240 -3.01 -10.81 -21.62
C ASN A 240 -2.88 -9.89 -20.40
N GLU A 241 -2.86 -8.58 -20.64
CA GLU A 241 -2.81 -7.49 -19.65
C GLU A 241 -1.67 -7.55 -18.61
N ASP A 242 -1.69 -8.55 -17.73
CA ASP A 242 -0.75 -8.78 -16.63
C ASP A 242 -0.01 -10.13 -16.66
N HIS A 243 -0.37 -11.10 -17.51
CA HIS A 243 0.33 -12.39 -17.59
C HIS A 243 0.26 -13.02 -18.98
N TYR A 244 0.96 -14.14 -19.18
CA TYR A 244 0.83 -14.91 -20.42
C TYR A 244 -0.27 -15.95 -20.33
N GLU A 245 -1.05 -16.08 -21.40
CA GLU A 245 -2.05 -17.13 -21.57
C GLU A 245 -1.72 -18.06 -22.74
N PRO A 246 -1.96 -19.38 -22.61
CA PRO A 246 -1.73 -20.33 -23.69
C PRO A 246 -2.81 -20.23 -24.78
N VAL A 247 -2.38 -20.37 -26.03
CA VAL A 247 -3.25 -20.29 -27.21
C VAL A 247 -2.75 -21.19 -28.34
N LYS A 248 -3.63 -21.50 -29.28
CA LYS A 248 -3.25 -22.14 -30.54
C LYS A 248 -2.42 -21.16 -31.38
N CYS A 249 -1.36 -21.65 -32.01
CA CYS A 249 -0.46 -20.81 -32.83
C CYS A 249 -1.13 -20.21 -34.07
N ASN A 250 -2.25 -20.79 -34.53
CA ASN A 250 -2.98 -20.33 -35.72
C ASN A 250 -4.07 -19.29 -35.41
N THR A 251 -4.25 -18.92 -34.14
CA THR A 251 -5.22 -17.89 -33.76
C THR A 251 -4.71 -16.53 -34.21
N GLN A 252 -5.54 -15.72 -34.86
CA GLN A 252 -5.22 -14.33 -35.17
C GLN A 252 -5.86 -13.43 -34.13
N MET A 253 -5.08 -12.54 -33.52
CA MET A 253 -5.55 -11.51 -32.60
C MET A 253 -5.03 -10.16 -33.08
N ALA A 254 -5.91 -9.17 -33.17
CA ALA A 254 -5.57 -7.87 -33.76
C ALA A 254 -4.51 -7.09 -32.95
N ASN A 255 -4.44 -7.30 -31.63
CA ASN A 255 -3.62 -6.48 -30.72
C ASN A 255 -2.69 -7.31 -29.81
N ALA A 256 -2.36 -8.55 -30.15
CA ALA A 256 -1.51 -9.39 -29.30
C ALA A 256 -0.40 -10.08 -30.07
N THR A 257 0.83 -9.97 -29.57
CA THR A 257 1.98 -10.69 -30.13
C THR A 257 1.96 -12.12 -29.64
N ILE A 258 1.74 -13.07 -30.55
CA ILE A 258 1.76 -14.50 -30.27
C ILE A 258 3.19 -15.00 -30.39
N ILE A 259 3.70 -15.62 -29.32
CA ILE A 259 5.04 -16.18 -29.28
C ILE A 259 4.99 -17.69 -28.98
N PRO A 260 6.03 -18.46 -29.33
CA PRO A 260 6.11 -19.88 -28.98
C PRO A 260 5.98 -20.09 -27.46
N LEU A 261 5.26 -21.14 -27.07
CA LEU A 261 5.02 -21.46 -25.67
C LEU A 261 6.35 -21.69 -24.92
N ASN A 262 6.54 -20.97 -23.82
CA ASN A 262 7.61 -21.21 -22.88
C ASN A 262 7.03 -21.33 -21.46
N LEU A 263 7.02 -22.54 -20.91
CA LEU A 263 6.40 -22.84 -19.62
C LEU A 263 6.99 -22.01 -18.46
N LYS A 264 8.30 -21.76 -18.48
CA LYS A 264 8.95 -20.96 -17.43
C LYS A 264 8.46 -19.52 -17.47
N LYS A 265 8.40 -18.92 -18.67
CA LYS A 265 7.93 -17.55 -18.88
C LYS A 265 6.42 -17.44 -18.59
N LEU A 266 5.63 -18.43 -19.01
CA LEU A 266 4.20 -18.53 -18.71
C LEU A 266 3.93 -18.46 -17.20
N GLN A 267 4.71 -19.19 -16.41
CA GLN A 267 4.47 -19.27 -14.97
C GLN A 267 5.03 -18.07 -14.19
N ARG A 268 6.19 -17.55 -14.61
CA ARG A 268 6.97 -16.60 -13.82
C ARG A 268 6.84 -15.17 -14.28
N GLN A 269 6.54 -14.89 -15.55
CA GLN A 269 6.44 -13.53 -16.07
C GLN A 269 5.04 -12.98 -15.83
N ARG A 270 4.91 -12.08 -14.86
CA ARG A 270 3.67 -11.37 -14.55
C ARG A 270 3.95 -9.89 -14.31
N LYS A 271 2.96 -9.04 -14.58
CA LYS A 271 2.94 -7.63 -14.19
C LYS A 271 2.50 -7.55 -12.72
N ILE A 272 3.15 -6.66 -11.99
CA ILE A 272 2.82 -6.35 -10.61
C ILE A 272 1.98 -5.08 -10.66
N ASN A 273 0.67 -5.24 -10.55
CA ASN A 273 -0.30 -4.14 -10.62
C ASN A 273 -0.27 -3.25 -9.36
N LEU A 274 0.19 -3.81 -8.23
CA LEU A 274 0.30 -3.13 -6.94
C LEU A 274 1.75 -2.75 -6.65
N SER A 275 2.28 -1.72 -7.32
CA SER A 275 3.65 -1.23 -7.11
C SER A 275 3.94 -0.82 -5.66
N ASP A 276 2.91 -0.42 -4.92
CA ASP A 276 3.00 -0.03 -3.49
C ASP A 276 3.35 -1.19 -2.55
N THR A 277 3.22 -2.45 -3.01
CA THR A 277 3.57 -3.65 -2.22
C THR A 277 5.06 -4.00 -2.31
N LEU A 278 5.80 -3.33 -3.18
CA LEU A 278 7.22 -3.59 -3.38
C LEU A 278 8.02 -3.06 -2.19
N THR A 279 8.95 -3.87 -1.70
CA THR A 279 9.81 -3.54 -0.55
C THR A 279 11.27 -3.81 -0.90
N SER A 280 12.17 -3.59 0.05
CA SER A 280 13.58 -3.96 -0.11
C SER A 280 13.77 -5.46 -0.41
N TYR A 281 12.82 -6.32 0.00
CA TYR A 281 12.81 -7.74 -0.33
C TYR A 281 12.62 -8.01 -1.83
N SER A 282 12.00 -7.08 -2.56
CA SER A 282 11.78 -7.15 -4.00
C SER A 282 13.06 -6.92 -4.81
N LEU A 283 14.12 -6.37 -4.19
CA LEU A 283 15.40 -6.15 -4.85
C LEU A 283 16.03 -7.49 -5.29
N GLY A 284 16.40 -7.57 -6.56
CA GLY A 284 16.92 -8.81 -7.17
C GLY A 284 15.87 -9.86 -7.52
N ARG A 285 14.58 -9.61 -7.27
CA ARG A 285 13.46 -10.51 -7.60
C ARG A 285 12.39 -9.88 -8.48
N VAL A 286 12.46 -8.57 -8.65
CA VAL A 286 11.52 -7.79 -9.45
C VAL A 286 12.31 -7.07 -10.52
N TRP A 287 11.70 -6.98 -11.70
CA TRP A 287 12.17 -6.22 -12.82
C TRP A 287 11.18 -5.11 -13.12
N TYR A 288 11.61 -4.08 -13.83
CA TYR A 288 10.75 -2.97 -14.17
C TYR A 288 10.98 -2.49 -15.60
N LYS A 289 9.94 -1.88 -16.15
CA LYS A 289 9.96 -1.09 -17.38
C LYS A 289 9.28 0.23 -17.09
N GLY A 290 9.94 1.33 -17.39
CA GLY A 290 9.37 2.66 -17.19
C GLY A 290 10.43 3.68 -16.88
N PHE A 291 10.07 4.94 -17.06
CA PHE A 291 10.97 6.07 -16.89
C PHE A 291 10.19 7.23 -16.26
N VAL A 292 10.84 7.87 -15.29
CA VAL A 292 10.39 9.09 -14.59
C VAL A 292 9.11 8.96 -13.76
N LYS A 293 7.98 8.48 -14.29
CA LYS A 293 6.72 8.32 -13.50
C LYS A 293 5.98 7.02 -13.78
N ASN A 294 6.03 6.49 -15.00
CA ASN A 294 5.22 5.32 -15.38
C ASN A 294 6.05 4.03 -15.30
N HIS A 295 6.40 3.62 -14.08
CA HIS A 295 7.11 2.37 -13.84
C HIS A 295 6.11 1.21 -13.72
N GLU A 296 6.23 0.27 -14.65
CA GLU A 296 5.59 -1.03 -14.60
C GLU A 296 6.58 -2.03 -14.02
N PHE A 297 6.11 -2.87 -13.11
CA PHE A 297 6.94 -3.84 -12.41
C PHE A 297 6.54 -5.26 -12.82
N PHE A 298 7.52 -6.17 -12.79
CA PHE A 298 7.38 -7.53 -13.29
C PHE A 298 8.10 -8.52 -12.38
N THR A 299 7.57 -9.74 -12.31
CA THR A 299 8.07 -10.80 -11.44
C THR A 299 9.25 -11.59 -12.01
N ASP A 300 9.55 -11.47 -13.30
CA ASP A 300 10.70 -12.15 -13.93
C ASP A 300 11.42 -11.25 -14.94
N SER A 301 12.67 -11.62 -15.20
CA SER A 301 13.57 -11.02 -16.18
C SER A 301 13.20 -11.38 -17.61
N GLY A 302 13.63 -10.57 -18.56
CA GLY A 302 13.56 -10.90 -19.99
C GLY A 302 13.01 -9.76 -20.82
N ALA A 303 12.52 -10.12 -22.01
CA ALA A 303 11.94 -9.16 -22.95
C ALA A 303 10.58 -8.64 -22.46
N TYR A 304 10.34 -7.35 -22.68
CA TYR A 304 9.08 -6.67 -22.36
C TYR A 304 7.94 -7.31 -23.18
N PRO A 305 6.80 -7.67 -22.56
CA PRO A 305 5.77 -8.44 -23.26
C PRO A 305 5.11 -7.76 -24.46
N LEU A 306 4.97 -6.42 -24.44
CA LEU A 306 4.39 -5.65 -25.55
C LEU A 306 5.42 -5.30 -26.63
N ASP A 307 6.71 -5.26 -26.29
CA ASP A 307 7.80 -4.98 -27.23
C ASP A 307 9.00 -5.87 -26.91
N THR A 308 9.14 -6.95 -27.69
CA THR A 308 10.17 -7.97 -27.47
C THR A 308 11.59 -7.48 -27.72
N GLN A 309 11.78 -6.32 -28.35
CA GLN A 309 13.11 -5.73 -28.56
C GLN A 309 13.65 -5.08 -27.28
N ARG A 310 12.77 -4.77 -26.32
CA ARG A 310 13.14 -4.13 -25.06
C ARG A 310 13.32 -5.16 -23.96
N VAL A 311 14.33 -4.97 -23.13
CA VAL A 311 14.62 -5.85 -21.99
C VAL A 311 14.25 -5.15 -20.69
N LEU A 312 13.60 -5.89 -19.78
CA LEU A 312 13.25 -5.43 -18.45
C LEU A 312 14.50 -5.26 -17.59
N LYS A 313 14.55 -4.19 -16.78
CA LYS A 313 15.70 -3.88 -15.93
C LYS A 313 15.50 -4.41 -14.51
N PRO A 314 16.56 -4.87 -13.83
CA PRO A 314 16.43 -5.26 -12.43
C PRO A 314 16.01 -4.06 -11.58
N LEU A 315 15.08 -4.28 -10.64
CA LEU A 315 14.63 -3.25 -9.71
C LEU A 315 15.80 -2.75 -8.87
N SER A 316 16.03 -1.44 -8.89
CA SER A 316 17.04 -0.79 -8.06
C SER A 316 16.43 -0.14 -6.83
N ASN A 317 17.24 0.05 -5.79
CA ASN A 317 16.82 0.73 -4.57
C ASN A 317 16.35 2.17 -4.85
N THR A 318 16.95 2.84 -5.83
CA THR A 318 16.58 4.19 -6.24
C THR A 318 15.18 4.23 -6.83
N ILE A 319 14.84 3.30 -7.72
CA ILE A 319 13.50 3.21 -8.33
C ILE A 319 12.46 2.84 -7.28
N LEU A 320 12.76 1.84 -6.45
CA LEU A 320 11.90 1.43 -5.35
C LEU A 320 11.57 2.63 -4.43
N THR A 321 12.59 3.30 -3.88
CA THR A 321 12.38 4.41 -2.93
C THR A 321 11.73 5.65 -3.53
N LYS A 322 11.88 5.88 -4.85
CA LYS A 322 11.36 7.07 -5.52
C LYS A 322 9.94 6.89 -6.07
N TYR A 323 9.55 5.66 -6.44
CA TYR A 323 8.33 5.41 -7.20
C TYR A 323 7.37 4.38 -6.59
N THR A 324 7.70 3.80 -5.43
CA THR A 324 6.78 2.91 -4.71
C THR A 324 6.38 3.56 -3.39
N SER A 325 5.08 3.77 -3.17
CA SER A 325 4.57 4.42 -1.96
C SER A 325 4.24 3.36 -0.91
N ASN A 326 5.16 3.16 0.03
CA ASN A 326 5.00 2.17 1.10
C ASN A 326 3.81 2.48 2.04
N TYR A 327 3.34 3.74 2.10
CA TYR A 327 2.36 4.18 3.11
C TYR A 327 1.00 3.50 2.97
N ARG A 328 0.53 3.22 1.74
CA ARG A 328 -0.80 2.63 1.53
C ARG A 328 -0.86 1.17 1.99
N TYR A 329 0.22 0.40 1.80
CA TYR A 329 0.31 -0.99 2.26
C TYR A 329 0.19 -1.14 3.77
N TRP A 330 0.90 -0.28 4.53
CA TRP A 330 0.79 -0.26 5.99
C TRP A 330 -0.60 0.15 6.46
N ASN A 331 -1.23 1.12 5.79
CA ASN A 331 -2.59 1.55 6.14
C ASN A 331 -3.63 0.48 5.86
N THR A 332 -3.54 -0.25 4.74
CA THR A 332 -4.45 -1.37 4.44
C THR A 332 -4.32 -2.48 5.47
N ARG A 333 -3.09 -2.84 5.85
CA ARG A 333 -2.86 -3.84 6.91
C ARG A 333 -3.33 -3.37 8.29
N LEU A 334 -3.12 -2.10 8.61
CA LEU A 334 -3.57 -1.51 9.87
C LEU A 334 -5.10 -1.48 9.93
N ALA A 335 -5.77 -1.09 8.84
CA ALA A 335 -7.23 -1.08 8.76
C ALA A 335 -7.82 -2.48 8.95
N TRP A 336 -7.29 -3.49 8.25
CA TRP A 336 -7.70 -4.89 8.44
C TRP A 336 -7.48 -5.40 9.86
N PHE A 337 -6.34 -5.07 10.46
CA PHE A 337 -6.04 -5.44 11.85
C PHE A 337 -7.03 -4.79 12.82
N LEU A 338 -7.34 -3.50 12.65
CA LEU A 338 -8.31 -2.78 13.48
C LEU A 338 -9.73 -3.35 13.32
N CYS A 339 -10.17 -3.64 12.10
CA CYS A 339 -11.48 -4.28 11.84
C CYS A 339 -11.57 -5.68 12.46
N ALA A 340 -10.53 -6.51 12.33
CA ALA A 340 -10.48 -7.84 12.91
C ALA A 340 -10.49 -7.79 14.46
N ALA A 341 -9.71 -6.87 15.05
CA ALA A 341 -9.69 -6.66 16.49
C ALA A 341 -11.05 -6.22 17.03
N PHE A 342 -11.73 -5.30 16.33
CA PHE A 342 -13.07 -4.84 16.69
C PHE A 342 -14.10 -5.98 16.63
N PHE A 343 -14.12 -6.74 15.54
CA PHE A 343 -15.05 -7.86 15.37
C PHE A 343 -14.86 -8.94 16.44
N ILE A 344 -13.61 -9.31 16.72
CA ILE A 344 -13.29 -10.31 17.74
C ILE A 344 -13.62 -9.81 19.15
N SER A 345 -13.42 -8.53 19.43
CA SER A 345 -13.85 -7.92 20.70
C SER A 345 -15.38 -7.97 20.86
N LEU A 346 -16.15 -7.71 19.80
CA LEU A 346 -17.61 -7.82 19.83
C LEU A 346 -18.06 -9.27 20.06
N CYS A 347 -17.47 -10.24 19.36
CA CYS A 347 -17.77 -11.66 19.56
C CYS A 347 -17.41 -12.12 20.98
N GLY A 348 -16.24 -11.74 21.50
CA GLY A 348 -15.83 -12.05 22.86
C GLY A 348 -16.77 -11.44 23.91
N PHE A 349 -17.21 -10.19 23.70
CA PHE A 349 -18.20 -9.54 24.56
C PHE A 349 -19.56 -10.28 24.53
N ALA A 350 -20.05 -10.64 23.34
CA ALA A 350 -21.30 -11.39 23.20
C ALA A 350 -21.24 -12.75 23.91
N VAL A 351 -20.14 -13.50 23.77
CA VAL A 351 -19.94 -14.80 24.45
C VAL A 351 -19.83 -14.62 25.97
N SER A 352 -19.23 -13.53 26.45
CA SER A 352 -19.13 -13.24 27.89
C SER A 352 -20.48 -12.96 28.56
N LYS A 353 -21.50 -12.61 27.77
CA LYS A 353 -22.88 -12.33 28.19
C LYS A 353 -23.81 -13.54 28.09
N LEU A 354 -23.33 -14.68 27.60
CA LEU A 354 -24.12 -15.92 27.60
C LEU A 354 -24.11 -16.53 29.00
N GLU A 355 -25.29 -16.59 29.61
CA GLU A 355 -25.55 -17.20 30.91
C GLU A 355 -26.24 -18.56 30.70
N LYS A 356 -25.98 -19.53 31.59
CA LYS A 356 -26.71 -20.81 31.63
C LYS A 356 -27.63 -20.79 32.84
N GLU A 357 -28.88 -21.18 32.64
CA GLU A 357 -29.71 -21.65 33.74
C GLU A 357 -29.20 -23.03 34.18
N VAL A 358 -28.84 -23.17 35.45
CA VAL A 358 -28.53 -24.46 36.08
C VAL A 358 -29.67 -24.76 37.05
N ILE A 359 -30.50 -25.76 36.71
CA ILE A 359 -31.48 -26.30 37.65
C ILE A 359 -30.71 -27.22 38.60
N THR A 360 -30.58 -26.82 39.86
CA THR A 360 -30.10 -27.68 40.94
C THR A 360 -31.16 -28.76 41.21
N LYS A 361 -30.86 -30.01 40.85
CA LYS A 361 -31.62 -31.16 41.37
C LYS A 361 -31.05 -31.50 42.75
N ASP A 362 -31.89 -31.37 43.77
CA ASP A 362 -31.64 -31.92 45.10
C ASP A 362 -31.63 -33.45 45.00
N ASP A 363 -30.45 -34.06 45.04
CA ASP A 363 -30.31 -35.49 45.26
C ASP A 363 -30.29 -35.75 46.78
N SER A 364 -31.48 -35.97 47.33
CA SER A 364 -31.65 -36.57 48.66
C SER A 364 -32.24 -37.98 48.51
N GLY A 365 -31.42 -38.98 48.85
CA GLY A 365 -31.87 -40.25 49.43
C GLY A 365 -32.03 -41.45 48.49
N ALA A 366 -30.95 -42.22 48.29
CA ALA A 366 -31.00 -43.68 48.21
C ALA A 366 -29.61 -44.31 48.46
N GLN A 367 -29.28 -44.55 49.74
CA GLN A 367 -28.46 -45.70 50.22
C GLN A 367 -29.37 -46.94 50.23
N ASP A 368 -29.00 -48.21 50.01
CA ASP A 368 -27.78 -49.01 50.08
C ASP A 368 -27.90 -50.14 49.01
N THR A 369 -26.85 -50.80 48.48
CA THR A 369 -26.23 -51.99 49.10
C THR A 369 -25.09 -52.55 48.21
N GLN A 370 -24.00 -52.93 48.88
CA GLN A 370 -22.97 -53.94 48.53
C GLN A 370 -21.84 -53.64 47.50
N ALA A 371 -20.69 -53.32 48.10
CA ALA A 371 -19.54 -54.24 48.26
C ALA A 371 -18.37 -54.21 47.25
N VAL A 372 -17.21 -53.96 47.86
CA VAL A 372 -15.87 -54.55 47.68
C VAL A 372 -14.81 -53.67 47.02
N LEU A 373 -13.90 -53.19 47.87
CA LEU A 373 -12.48 -52.95 47.59
C LEU A 373 -11.71 -53.33 48.88
N PRO A 374 -10.57 -54.04 48.78
CA PRO A 374 -9.27 -53.36 48.88
C PRO A 374 -8.22 -53.93 47.90
N LEU A 375 -7.39 -53.13 47.23
CA LEU A 375 -6.18 -52.39 47.66
C LEU A 375 -4.91 -53.27 47.79
N ALA A 376 -3.88 -52.86 47.02
CA ALA A 376 -2.44 -53.23 47.06
C ALA A 376 -2.11 -54.69 46.63
N GLU A 377 -1.00 -55.03 45.96
CA GLU A 377 0.38 -54.51 46.00
C GLU A 377 1.17 -55.14 44.82
N GLU A 378 2.20 -54.45 44.28
CA GLU A 378 3.19 -55.08 43.38
C GLU A 378 4.10 -56.06 44.15
N PRO A 379 4.80 -57.00 43.46
CA PRO A 379 6.24 -56.76 43.33
C PRO A 379 6.91 -57.27 42.03
N ILE A 380 8.07 -56.67 41.78
CA ILE A 380 9.13 -56.97 40.82
C ILE A 380 9.81 -58.31 41.15
N VAL A 381 10.07 -59.17 40.15
CA VAL A 381 11.20 -60.12 40.15
C VAL A 381 11.79 -60.26 38.74
N GLU A 382 13.12 -60.34 38.73
CA GLU A 382 14.13 -60.28 37.68
C GLU A 382 14.53 -61.69 37.17
N GLN A 383 15.24 -61.75 36.02
CA GLN A 383 16.11 -62.85 35.52
C GLN A 383 15.41 -64.09 34.91
N THR A 384 15.86 -64.76 33.83
CA THR A 384 17.13 -64.80 33.09
C THR A 384 16.95 -65.63 31.78
N GLU A 385 17.84 -65.38 30.81
CA GLU A 385 18.42 -66.30 29.82
C GLU A 385 17.58 -67.02 28.74
N GLY A 386 18.07 -66.91 27.49
CA GLY A 386 18.39 -68.13 26.73
C GLY A 386 17.88 -68.26 25.28
N SER A 387 18.69 -67.76 24.34
CA SER A 387 19.27 -68.54 23.23
C SER A 387 18.47 -68.96 21.97
N LEU A 388 19.13 -68.75 20.80
CA LEU A 388 19.14 -69.53 19.53
C LEU A 388 17.80 -69.59 18.75
N ALA A 389 17.70 -69.52 17.43
CA ALA A 389 18.53 -69.53 16.21
C ALA A 389 17.64 -68.84 15.12
N MET A 390 18.04 -68.41 13.92
CA MET A 390 19.08 -68.78 12.95
C MET A 390 19.13 -67.65 11.91
#